data_AF-A0A6G3XYB6-F1
#
_entry.id   AF-A0A6G3XYB6-F1
#
_cell.length_a   1.000
_cell.length_b   1.000
_cell.length_c   1.000
_cell.angle_alpha   90.00
_cell.angle_beta   90.00
_cell.angle_gamma   90.00
#
_symmetry.space_group_name_H-M   'P 1'
#
loop_
_entity.id
_entity.type
_entity.pdbx_description
1 polymer ?
#
loop_
_entity_poly.entity_id
_entity_poly.type
_entity_poly.pdbx_seq_one_letter_code
_entity_poly.pdbx_strand_id
1 'polypeptide(L)'
;VPRLMERLRELRHRHDEAETDGDVPDGLRVEALLVYRSLARRLTRRSADAAQTALERQIRGEFRFEDLVLTDRGWRESGKCFQGPAILRGFRPFALTGSDIDPLWQVLGIPEPEIDDLIDVLKEISGTGAVPDAEHERVMLEALRRLRDMIRSYEKPLSPGLQSRLRSLPLWTTAGWVRGKGRTVFAVADSGVERVLTHRLPLWKPGGNVQQFTALFGSLHITPLDVAGAQVTYTPGGTDTAGEAVLNRSADAELTEEFRRGVAALQDLLVRDEPETADAFTGWTWLAGLEVRLLPGLMIRLDPGAAHAPIELPVDAHIDRGRNTLFLASNAALTTKAGAGTAIAAHFAEERSRVGHSWRDVWEEHLLEAESRITLTSSGQQDREVRQRLDEELRRRAQRSSASPVPNGKQPAQRGTGTGPAVVIPSPRGGSVAAPSPAGPGSGAPSGPQHSPVPRPLVDASTFDALPGSITRTTPPCPPVGSPGPTAG
;
A
#
# COMPACT_ATOMS: atom_id res chain seq x y z
N VAL A 1 39.80 -22.97 5.29
CA VAL A 1 39.67 -21.61 5.84
C VAL A 1 40.96 -20.83 5.63
N PRO A 2 42.16 -21.29 6.05
CA PRO A 2 43.40 -20.49 5.93
C PRO A 2 43.68 -19.97 4.51
N ARG A 3 43.67 -20.85 3.50
CA ARG A 3 43.85 -20.45 2.08
C ARG A 3 42.83 -19.45 1.54
N LEU A 4 41.60 -19.48 2.06
CA LEU A 4 40.55 -18.52 1.65
C LEU A 4 40.77 -17.16 2.31
N MET A 5 41.25 -17.15 3.55
CA MET A 5 41.62 -15.92 4.26
C MET A 5 42.86 -15.26 3.64
N GLU A 6 43.88 -16.05 3.29
CA GLU A 6 45.05 -15.56 2.54
C GLU A 6 44.64 -14.92 1.21
N ARG A 7 43.67 -15.53 0.49
CA ARG A 7 43.16 -14.94 -0.75
C ARG A 7 42.44 -13.61 -0.52
N LEU A 8 41.69 -13.44 0.57
CA LEU A 8 41.09 -12.14 0.93
C LEU A 8 42.16 -11.09 1.28
N ARG A 9 43.22 -11.48 2.00
CA ARG A 9 44.34 -10.58 2.33
C ARG A 9 45.10 -10.16 1.07
N GLU A 10 45.31 -11.07 0.12
CA GLU A 10 45.91 -10.79 -1.19
C GLU A 10 45.03 -9.85 -2.04
N LEU A 11 43.71 -10.07 -2.04
CA LEU A 11 42.73 -9.19 -2.69
C LEU A 11 42.76 -7.77 -2.12
N ARG A 12 42.85 -7.65 -0.79
CA ARG A 12 43.01 -6.36 -0.11
C ARG A 12 44.31 -5.68 -0.50
N HIS A 13 45.44 -6.39 -0.43
CA HIS A 13 46.74 -5.80 -0.74
C HIS A 13 46.83 -5.29 -2.18
N ARG A 14 46.31 -6.05 -3.14
CA ARG A 14 46.19 -5.60 -4.55
C ARG A 14 45.33 -4.35 -4.73
N HIS A 15 44.32 -4.15 -3.89
CA HIS A 15 43.48 -2.96 -3.93
C HIS A 15 44.21 -1.75 -3.35
N ASP A 16 44.91 -1.92 -2.22
CA ASP A 16 45.67 -0.85 -1.57
C ASP A 16 46.83 -0.36 -2.45
N GLU A 17 47.48 -1.27 -3.19
CA GLU A 17 48.53 -0.93 -4.17
C GLU A 17 48.01 -0.20 -5.42
N ALA A 18 46.72 -0.33 -5.75
CA ALA A 18 46.14 0.27 -6.94
C ALA A 18 45.80 1.77 -6.78
N GLU A 19 45.91 2.34 -5.56
CA GLU A 19 45.59 3.74 -5.21
C GLU A 19 44.28 4.26 -5.84
N THR A 20 43.30 3.39 -6.07
CA THR A 20 42.01 3.79 -6.63
C THR A 20 41.18 4.44 -5.55
N ASP A 21 41.18 5.78 -5.51
CA ASP A 21 40.35 6.62 -4.64
C ASP A 21 38.86 6.66 -5.08
N GLY A 22 38.36 5.53 -5.61
CA GLY A 22 37.09 5.43 -6.32
C GLY A 22 36.29 4.18 -5.98
N ASP A 23 35.17 4.02 -6.69
CA ASP A 23 34.23 2.90 -6.57
C ASP A 23 34.95 1.55 -6.75
N VAL A 24 34.64 0.57 -5.88
CA VAL A 24 35.31 -0.73 -5.89
C VAL A 24 35.17 -1.42 -7.26
N PRO A 25 36.27 -1.81 -7.94
CA PRO A 25 36.20 -2.43 -9.27
C PRO A 25 35.35 -3.69 -9.29
N ASP A 26 34.54 -3.87 -10.33
CA ASP A 26 33.63 -5.02 -10.42
C ASP A 26 34.36 -6.37 -10.43
N GLY A 27 35.56 -6.43 -11.03
CA GLY A 27 36.41 -7.62 -10.97
C GLY A 27 36.80 -8.01 -9.54
N LEU A 28 37.13 -7.03 -8.70
CA LEU A 28 37.47 -7.25 -7.29
C LEU A 28 36.23 -7.71 -6.49
N ARG A 29 35.06 -7.11 -6.76
CA ARG A 29 33.77 -7.51 -6.16
C ARG A 29 33.46 -8.97 -6.45
N VAL A 30 33.62 -9.41 -7.70
CA VAL A 30 33.36 -10.81 -8.11
C VAL A 30 34.32 -11.77 -7.42
N GLU A 31 35.63 -11.48 -7.41
CA GLU A 31 36.61 -12.34 -6.74
C GLU A 31 36.34 -12.48 -5.24
N ALA A 32 36.05 -11.38 -4.55
CA ALA A 32 35.71 -11.39 -3.12
C ALA A 32 34.41 -12.18 -2.85
N LEU A 33 33.36 -11.98 -3.67
CA LEU A 33 32.10 -12.73 -3.57
C LEU A 33 32.28 -14.24 -3.72
N LEU A 34 33.15 -14.69 -4.62
CA LEU A 34 33.45 -16.11 -4.78
C LEU A 34 34.11 -16.70 -3.52
N VAL A 35 35.00 -15.94 -2.89
CA VAL A 35 35.64 -16.35 -1.63
C VAL A 35 34.62 -16.38 -0.49
N TYR A 36 33.77 -15.34 -0.36
CA TYR A 36 32.70 -15.31 0.64
C TYR A 36 31.68 -16.44 0.46
N ARG A 37 31.23 -16.71 -0.78
CA ARG A 37 30.38 -17.88 -1.07
C ARG A 37 31.03 -19.20 -0.67
N SER A 38 32.33 -19.33 -0.91
CA SER A 38 33.08 -20.54 -0.55
C SER A 38 33.18 -20.72 0.97
N LEU A 39 33.27 -19.63 1.74
CA LEU A 39 33.20 -19.64 3.20
C LEU A 39 31.79 -19.96 3.69
N ALA A 40 30.76 -19.30 3.14
CA ALA A 40 29.36 -19.53 3.49
C ALA A 40 28.92 -20.97 3.23
N ARG A 41 29.30 -21.57 2.08
CA ARG A 41 29.03 -22.99 1.77
C ARG A 41 29.68 -23.96 2.76
N ARG A 42 30.80 -23.59 3.38
CA ARG A 42 31.45 -24.44 4.40
C ARG A 42 30.73 -24.36 5.74
N LEU A 43 30.10 -23.23 6.04
CA LEU A 43 29.23 -23.07 7.21
C LEU A 43 27.95 -23.91 7.06
N THR A 44 27.38 -24.01 5.86
CA THR A 44 26.12 -24.75 5.63
C THR A 44 26.26 -26.25 5.39
N ARG A 45 27.44 -26.77 5.01
CA ARG A 45 27.62 -28.20 4.59
C ARG A 45 28.14 -29.18 5.67
N ARG A 46 28.33 -28.80 6.94
CA ARG A 46 28.87 -29.71 7.97
C ARG A 46 27.94 -29.84 9.17
N SER A 47 27.05 -30.84 9.17
CA SER A 47 26.20 -31.17 10.32
C SER A 47 26.91 -32.07 11.34
N ALA A 48 27.62 -31.42 12.26
CA ALA A 48 27.83 -31.89 13.62
C ALA A 48 28.03 -30.62 14.46
N ASP A 49 27.06 -30.25 15.29
CA ASP A 49 26.97 -28.93 15.95
C ASP A 49 28.28 -28.45 16.59
N ALA A 50 29.06 -29.36 17.19
CA ALA A 50 30.36 -29.05 17.80
C ALA A 50 31.42 -28.63 16.76
N ALA A 51 31.47 -29.27 15.60
CA ALA A 51 32.39 -28.95 14.51
C ALA A 51 32.00 -27.65 13.80
N GLN A 52 30.71 -27.35 13.73
CA GLN A 52 30.17 -26.11 13.19
C GLN A 52 30.52 -24.92 14.10
N THR A 53 30.29 -25.04 15.42
CA THR A 53 30.63 -24.00 16.40
C THR A 53 32.13 -23.68 16.43
N ALA A 54 32.99 -24.68 16.22
CA ALA A 54 34.45 -24.48 16.13
C ALA A 54 34.84 -23.74 14.84
N LEU A 55 34.22 -24.08 13.71
CA LEU A 55 34.42 -23.42 12.42
C LEU A 55 33.94 -21.96 12.45
N GLU A 56 32.78 -21.69 13.03
CA GLU A 56 32.26 -20.33 13.24
C GLU A 56 33.21 -19.48 14.08
N ARG A 57 33.71 -20.03 15.20
CA ARG A 57 34.72 -19.34 16.03
C ARG A 57 36.01 -19.10 15.28
N GLN A 58 36.46 -20.04 14.45
CA GLN A 58 37.64 -19.87 13.62
C GLN A 58 37.44 -18.74 12.61
N ILE A 59 36.34 -18.75 11.87
CA ILE A 59 36.04 -17.70 10.88
C ILE A 59 35.89 -16.34 11.57
N ARG A 60 35.11 -16.26 12.66
CA ARG A 60 34.95 -15.01 13.43
C ARG A 60 36.29 -14.51 13.97
N GLY A 61 37.19 -15.41 14.39
CA GLY A 61 38.52 -15.08 14.87
C GLY A 61 39.40 -14.45 13.79
N GLU A 62 39.39 -14.99 12.57
CA GLU A 62 40.18 -14.48 11.44
C GLU A 62 39.69 -13.13 10.91
N PHE A 63 38.39 -12.85 11.01
CA PHE A 63 37.82 -11.54 10.65
C PHE A 63 37.94 -10.51 11.77
N ARG A 64 38.33 -10.94 12.99
CA ARG A 64 38.39 -10.04 14.14
C ARG A 64 39.60 -9.13 13.99
N PHE A 65 39.37 -7.82 14.02
CA PHE A 65 40.40 -6.78 13.88
C PHE A 65 41.11 -6.72 12.51
N GLU A 66 40.59 -7.41 11.49
CA GLU A 66 41.06 -7.29 10.11
C GLU A 66 39.98 -6.66 9.21
N ASP A 67 40.38 -5.78 8.30
CA ASP A 67 39.50 -5.19 7.28
C ASP A 67 39.26 -6.18 6.13
N LEU A 68 38.57 -7.28 6.39
CA LEU A 68 38.33 -8.34 5.40
C LEU A 68 36.90 -8.34 4.84
N VAL A 69 36.08 -7.36 5.19
CA VAL A 69 34.74 -7.20 4.61
C VAL A 69 34.82 -6.15 3.50
N LEU A 70 34.67 -6.59 2.25
CA LEU A 70 34.57 -5.69 1.12
C LEU A 70 33.17 -5.06 1.11
N THR A 71 33.14 -3.74 1.05
CA THR A 71 31.91 -2.92 1.01
C THR A 71 31.85 -2.10 -0.26
N ASP A 72 30.75 -1.39 -0.48
CA ASP A 72 30.63 -0.36 -1.53
C ASP A 72 31.67 0.75 -1.40
N ARG A 73 32.26 0.95 -0.21
CA ARG A 73 33.33 1.92 0.07
C ARG A 73 34.69 1.30 0.42
N GLY A 74 34.94 0.10 -0.11
CA GLY A 74 36.20 -0.61 0.04
C GLY A 74 36.22 -1.52 1.28
N TRP A 75 37.42 -1.89 1.71
CA TRP A 75 37.62 -2.86 2.79
C TRP A 75 37.33 -2.25 4.17
N ARG A 76 36.57 -2.97 4.99
CA ARG A 76 36.17 -2.57 6.35
C ARG A 76 36.17 -3.74 7.32
N GLU A 77 36.27 -3.42 8.60
CA GLU A 77 36.03 -4.36 9.71
C GLU A 77 34.56 -4.78 9.77
N SER A 78 34.28 -6.00 10.23
CA SER A 78 32.91 -6.53 10.35
C SER A 78 32.01 -5.70 11.28
N GLY A 79 32.58 -5.02 12.27
CA GLY A 79 31.84 -4.15 13.20
C GLY A 79 31.57 -2.74 12.66
N LYS A 80 32.09 -2.38 11.48
CA LYS A 80 31.98 -1.04 10.89
C LYS A 80 31.16 -1.02 9.60
N CYS A 81 30.42 -2.08 9.30
CA CYS A 81 29.59 -2.21 8.12
C CYS A 81 28.22 -2.81 8.44
N PHE A 82 27.27 -2.60 7.54
CA PHE A 82 25.93 -3.18 7.63
C PHE A 82 25.73 -4.29 6.59
N GLN A 83 24.82 -5.21 6.88
CA GLN A 83 24.36 -6.22 5.92
C GLN A 83 22.99 -5.84 5.31
N GLY A 84 22.61 -6.56 4.26
CA GLY A 84 21.34 -6.37 3.56
C GLY A 84 21.41 -5.37 2.41
N PRO A 85 20.25 -4.97 1.85
CA PRO A 85 20.20 -3.99 0.77
C PRO A 85 20.87 -2.69 1.18
N ALA A 86 21.71 -2.11 0.31
CA ALA A 86 22.48 -0.89 0.58
C ALA A 86 21.60 0.37 0.55
N ILE A 87 20.64 0.46 1.48
CA ILE A 87 19.64 1.53 1.57
C ILE A 87 20.24 2.89 1.99
N LEU A 88 21.40 2.89 2.66
CA LEU A 88 22.15 4.11 3.06
C LEU A 88 23.45 4.25 2.27
N ARG A 89 23.46 3.82 1.00
CA ARG A 89 24.60 3.99 0.09
C ARG A 89 25.07 5.46 0.11
N GLY A 90 26.38 5.69 0.09
CA GLY A 90 26.95 7.04 0.21
C GLY A 90 27.00 7.60 1.65
N PHE A 91 26.20 7.07 2.60
CA PHE A 91 26.25 7.44 4.04
C PHE A 91 26.85 6.39 4.98
N ARG A 92 26.55 5.11 4.79
CA ARG A 92 27.15 4.00 5.55
C ARG A 92 27.71 2.93 4.61
N PRO A 93 28.73 2.16 5.01
CA PRO A 93 29.28 1.08 4.20
C PRO A 93 28.46 -0.21 4.36
N PHE A 94 28.11 -0.84 3.25
CA PHE A 94 27.36 -2.11 3.23
C PHE A 94 28.23 -3.25 2.72
N ALA A 95 28.18 -4.39 3.41
CA ALA A 95 28.77 -5.64 2.93
C ALA A 95 28.12 -6.05 1.61
N LEU A 96 28.89 -6.74 0.75
CA LEU A 96 28.36 -7.24 -0.50
C LEU A 96 27.17 -8.17 -0.27
N THR A 97 26.19 -8.10 -1.18
CA THR A 97 24.97 -8.91 -1.17
C THR A 97 25.02 -9.98 -2.27
N GLY A 98 24.41 -11.13 -2.02
CA GLY A 98 24.39 -12.26 -2.95
C GLY A 98 23.60 -13.43 -2.38
N SER A 99 23.02 -14.27 -3.24
CA SER A 99 22.00 -15.25 -2.85
C SER A 99 22.46 -16.40 -1.94
N ASP A 100 23.71 -16.41 -1.44
CA ASP A 100 24.25 -17.51 -0.60
C ASP A 100 25.24 -17.05 0.48
N ILE A 101 25.33 -15.75 0.79
CA ILE A 101 26.36 -15.21 1.71
C ILE A 101 25.81 -14.74 3.05
N ASP A 102 24.49 -14.63 3.20
CA ASP A 102 23.83 -14.23 4.44
C ASP A 102 24.25 -15.06 5.66
N PRO A 103 24.44 -16.39 5.58
CA PRO A 103 24.93 -17.18 6.73
C PRO A 103 26.32 -16.75 7.20
N LEU A 104 27.19 -16.26 6.31
CA LEU A 104 28.50 -15.75 6.68
C LEU A 104 28.38 -14.44 7.46
N TRP A 105 27.53 -13.52 6.99
CA TRP A 105 27.30 -12.22 7.63
C TRP A 105 26.66 -12.37 9.02
N GLN A 106 25.72 -13.32 9.16
CA GLN A 106 25.16 -13.70 10.45
C GLN A 106 26.23 -14.24 11.42
N VAL A 107 27.14 -15.11 10.96
CA VAL A 107 28.22 -15.66 11.80
C VAL A 107 29.23 -14.60 12.21
N LEU A 108 29.52 -13.64 11.32
CA LEU A 108 30.39 -12.50 11.60
C LEU A 108 29.71 -11.44 12.48
N GLY A 109 28.40 -11.53 12.69
CA GLY A 109 27.63 -10.60 13.51
C GLY A 109 27.53 -9.22 12.89
N ILE A 110 27.51 -9.13 11.56
CA ILE A 110 27.32 -7.87 10.85
C ILE A 110 25.84 -7.47 10.99
N PRO A 111 25.51 -6.34 11.65
CA PRO A 111 24.13 -5.97 11.90
C PRO A 111 23.43 -5.44 10.64
N GLU A 112 22.10 -5.52 10.62
CA GLU A 112 21.27 -4.69 9.74
C GLU A 112 21.17 -3.27 10.33
N PRO A 113 20.96 -2.22 9.52
CA PRO A 113 20.85 -0.86 10.03
C PRO A 113 19.65 -0.72 10.99
N GLU A 114 19.92 -0.17 12.18
CA GLU A 114 18.90 0.04 13.21
C GLU A 114 18.21 1.41 13.05
N ILE A 115 17.16 1.66 13.84
CA ILE A 115 16.42 2.94 13.82
C ILE A 115 17.34 4.14 14.04
N ASP A 116 18.32 4.01 14.92
CA ASP A 116 19.24 5.10 15.26
C ASP A 116 20.17 5.45 14.09
N ASP A 117 20.64 4.45 13.35
CA ASP A 117 21.45 4.65 12.13
C ASP A 117 20.67 5.41 11.07
N LEU A 118 19.39 5.06 10.86
CA LEU A 118 18.52 5.74 9.90
C LEU A 118 18.27 7.20 10.30
N ILE A 119 18.00 7.44 11.59
CA ILE A 119 17.82 8.80 12.13
C ILE A 119 19.07 9.63 11.91
N ASP A 120 20.25 9.07 12.15
CA ASP A 120 21.49 9.83 12.06
C ASP A 120 21.90 10.11 10.61
N VAL A 121 21.62 9.19 9.67
CA VAL A 121 21.77 9.47 8.22
C VAL A 121 20.81 10.57 7.77
N LEU A 122 19.53 10.53 8.17
CA LEU A 122 18.57 11.58 7.81
C LEU A 122 18.99 12.96 8.37
N LYS A 123 19.59 13.00 9.57
CA LYS A 123 20.19 14.23 10.11
C LYS A 123 21.40 14.68 9.32
N GLU A 124 22.28 13.77 8.92
CA GLU A 124 23.48 14.06 8.12
C GLU A 124 23.11 14.70 6.78
N ILE A 125 22.15 14.11 6.05
CA ILE A 125 21.59 14.66 4.81
C ILE A 125 21.03 16.06 5.07
N SER A 126 20.21 16.22 6.12
CA SER A 126 19.65 17.53 6.45
C SER A 126 20.70 18.56 6.85
N GLY A 127 21.85 18.12 7.37
CA GLY A 127 22.95 18.94 7.87
C GLY A 127 23.60 19.76 6.76
N THR A 128 23.58 19.26 5.52
CA THR A 128 24.03 19.99 4.32
C THR A 128 23.24 21.29 4.09
N GLY A 129 21.96 21.33 4.52
CA GLY A 129 21.06 22.47 4.36
C GLY A 129 20.62 22.74 2.91
N ALA A 130 21.17 22.03 1.94
CA ALA A 130 20.85 22.15 0.52
C ALA A 130 19.56 21.41 0.17
N VAL A 131 19.03 21.70 -1.02
CA VAL A 131 18.00 20.88 -1.66
C VAL A 131 18.59 19.47 -1.87
N PRO A 132 17.92 18.40 -1.40
CA PRO A 132 18.35 17.04 -1.68
C PRO A 132 18.49 16.80 -3.17
N ASP A 133 19.64 16.28 -3.62
CA ASP A 133 19.77 15.75 -4.98
C ASP A 133 19.08 14.38 -5.12
N ALA A 134 19.08 13.83 -6.33
CA ALA A 134 18.41 12.56 -6.62
C ALA A 134 18.96 11.37 -5.79
N GLU A 135 20.24 11.37 -5.42
CA GLU A 135 20.82 10.31 -4.58
C GLU A 135 20.38 10.48 -3.13
N HIS A 136 20.45 11.71 -2.60
CA HIS A 136 19.94 12.05 -1.27
C HIS A 136 18.45 11.75 -1.13
N GLU A 137 17.62 12.10 -2.12
CA GLU A 137 16.19 11.78 -2.11
C GLU A 137 15.94 10.27 -2.09
N ARG A 138 16.71 9.48 -2.86
CA ARG A 138 16.62 8.02 -2.86
C ARG A 138 16.98 7.43 -1.49
N VAL A 139 18.08 7.88 -0.89
CA VAL A 139 18.49 7.43 0.45
C VAL A 139 17.46 7.81 1.51
N MET A 140 16.94 9.05 1.45
CA MET A 140 15.87 9.49 2.35
C MET A 140 14.62 8.62 2.23
N LEU A 141 14.19 8.33 1.00
CA LEU A 141 13.02 7.51 0.73
C LEU A 141 13.18 6.10 1.31
N GLU A 142 14.31 5.44 1.04
CA GLU A 142 14.57 4.09 1.54
C GLU A 142 14.75 4.05 3.06
N ALA A 143 15.42 5.05 3.64
CA ALA A 143 15.54 5.17 5.09
C ALA A 143 14.17 5.35 5.76
N LEU A 144 13.28 6.18 5.19
CA LEU A 144 11.92 6.36 5.70
C LEU A 144 11.07 5.10 5.55
N ARG A 145 11.23 4.34 4.46
CA ARG A 145 10.54 3.06 4.24
C ARG A 145 10.96 2.04 5.29
N ARG A 146 12.27 1.88 5.48
CA ARG A 146 12.81 0.97 6.49
C ARG A 146 12.40 1.39 7.91
N LEU A 147 12.42 2.69 8.21
CA LEU A 147 11.98 3.22 9.50
C LEU A 147 10.50 2.91 9.76
N ARG A 148 9.64 3.09 8.76
CA ARG A 148 8.22 2.70 8.81
C ARG A 148 8.06 1.22 9.11
N ASP A 149 8.76 0.36 8.38
CA ASP A 149 8.61 -1.09 8.50
C ASP A 149 9.06 -1.57 9.88
N MET A 150 10.16 -1.02 10.40
CA MET A 150 10.61 -1.30 11.76
C MET A 150 9.58 -0.83 12.79
N ILE A 151 9.06 0.40 12.69
CA ILE A 151 8.05 0.92 13.63
C ILE A 151 6.74 0.12 13.58
N ARG A 152 6.30 -0.33 12.40
CA ARG A 152 5.13 -1.23 12.27
C ARG A 152 5.35 -2.59 12.93
N SER A 153 6.59 -3.06 12.96
CA SER A 153 6.99 -4.33 13.55
C SER A 153 7.15 -4.27 15.07
N TYR A 154 7.19 -3.07 15.67
CA TYR A 154 7.27 -2.92 17.13
C TYR A 154 5.91 -3.24 17.77
N GLU A 155 5.84 -4.34 18.51
CA GLU A 155 4.66 -4.71 19.29
C GLU A 155 4.44 -3.81 20.52
N LYS A 156 5.50 -3.13 20.99
CA LYS A 156 5.48 -2.26 22.18
C LYS A 156 5.50 -0.79 21.79
N PRO A 157 4.89 0.10 22.60
CA PRO A 157 5.04 1.54 22.42
C PRO A 157 6.53 1.93 22.37
N LEU A 158 6.86 2.82 21.43
CA LEU A 158 8.22 3.35 21.28
C LEU A 158 8.70 3.95 22.61
N SER A 159 9.98 3.78 22.92
CA SER A 159 10.56 4.40 24.11
C SER A 159 10.40 5.93 24.04
N PRO A 160 10.16 6.63 25.17
CA PRO A 160 9.95 8.07 25.15
C PRO A 160 11.16 8.85 24.60
N GLY A 161 12.37 8.33 24.81
CA GLY A 161 13.60 8.88 24.23
C GLY A 161 13.61 8.79 22.70
N LEU A 162 13.27 7.62 22.15
CA LEU A 162 13.19 7.44 20.70
C LEU A 162 12.07 8.28 20.08
N GLN A 163 10.90 8.33 20.73
CA GLN A 163 9.79 9.17 20.27
C GLN A 163 10.18 10.66 20.25
N SER A 164 10.91 11.13 21.27
CA SER A 164 11.44 12.49 21.29
C SER A 164 12.43 12.76 20.15
N ARG A 165 13.31 11.80 19.81
CA ARG A 165 14.25 11.91 18.69
C ARG A 165 13.54 11.98 17.35
N LEU A 166 12.54 11.13 17.13
CA LEU A 166 11.72 11.11 15.90
C LEU A 166 10.94 12.42 15.75
N ARG A 167 10.35 12.92 16.84
CA ARG A 167 9.66 14.22 16.84
C ARG A 167 10.57 15.40 16.52
N SER A 168 11.87 15.32 16.81
CA SER A 168 12.83 16.37 16.48
C SER A 168 13.59 16.15 15.16
N LEU A 169 13.34 15.03 14.46
CA LEU A 169 14.04 14.65 13.24
C LEU A 169 13.81 15.69 12.12
N PRO A 170 14.84 16.25 11.48
CA PRO A 170 14.65 17.18 10.37
C PRO A 170 13.82 16.58 9.24
N LEU A 171 12.85 17.33 8.71
CA LEU A 171 11.99 16.90 7.61
C LEU A 171 12.14 17.83 6.41
N TRP A 172 12.26 17.25 5.21
CA TRP A 172 12.26 17.99 3.96
C TRP A 172 10.83 18.36 3.56
N THR A 173 10.61 19.62 3.18
CA THR A 173 9.30 20.14 2.80
C THR A 173 9.38 21.00 1.56
N THR A 174 8.24 21.42 1.01
CA THR A 174 8.14 22.41 -0.07
C THR A 174 8.81 23.75 0.26
N ALA A 175 8.93 24.09 1.55
CA ALA A 175 9.60 25.30 2.03
C ALA A 175 11.07 25.06 2.45
N GLY A 176 11.60 23.86 2.22
CA GLY A 176 12.94 23.46 2.62
C GLY A 176 12.98 22.59 3.88
N TRP A 177 14.16 22.51 4.51
CA TRP A 177 14.36 21.72 5.72
C TRP A 177 13.73 22.36 6.95
N VAL A 178 12.78 21.66 7.58
CA VAL A 178 12.15 22.09 8.84
C VAL A 178 12.73 21.28 10.00
N ARG A 179 13.17 21.98 11.06
CA ARG A 179 13.88 21.38 12.21
C ARG A 179 13.18 21.72 13.53
N GLY A 180 13.46 20.92 14.57
CA GLY A 180 12.98 21.18 15.93
C GLY A 180 11.65 20.50 16.27
N LYS A 181 11.26 20.59 17.56
CA LYS A 181 10.09 19.90 18.15
C LYS A 181 8.75 20.62 17.96
N GLY A 182 8.77 21.95 17.77
CA GLY A 182 7.58 22.79 17.60
C GLY A 182 7.21 23.03 16.13
N ARG A 183 7.74 22.23 15.21
CA ARG A 183 7.49 22.39 13.78
C ARG A 183 6.06 22.01 13.41
N THR A 184 5.49 22.73 12.45
CA THR A 184 4.29 22.31 11.74
C THR A 184 4.71 21.79 10.38
N VAL A 185 4.34 20.54 10.09
CA VAL A 185 4.61 19.88 8.80
C VAL A 185 3.35 19.15 8.41
N PHE A 186 2.92 19.35 7.17
CA PHE A 186 1.66 18.82 6.67
C PHE A 186 1.90 17.74 5.61
N ALA A 187 1.13 16.67 5.64
CA ALA A 187 1.14 15.65 4.58
C ALA A 187 -0.16 15.74 3.77
N VAL A 188 -0.02 15.89 2.45
CA VAL A 188 -1.15 15.94 1.50
C VAL A 188 -0.94 14.84 0.48
N ALA A 189 -1.90 13.93 0.34
CA ALA A 189 -1.80 12.83 -0.62
C ALA A 189 -2.35 13.16 -2.01
N ASP A 190 -3.23 14.16 -2.09
CA ASP A 190 -3.82 14.61 -3.33
C ASP A 190 -2.87 15.55 -4.06
N SER A 191 -2.41 15.14 -5.24
CA SER A 191 -1.47 15.92 -6.05
C SER A 191 -2.03 17.25 -6.57
N GLY A 192 -3.35 17.36 -6.76
CA GLY A 192 -4.00 18.59 -7.19
C GLY A 192 -4.02 19.61 -6.05
N VAL A 193 -4.45 19.17 -4.86
CA VAL A 193 -4.46 19.98 -3.64
C VAL A 193 -3.04 20.37 -3.22
N GLU A 194 -2.08 19.45 -3.33
CA GLU A 194 -0.67 19.70 -3.03
C GLU A 194 -0.11 20.89 -3.82
N ARG A 195 -0.40 20.97 -5.13
CA ARG A 195 0.07 22.07 -5.99
C ARG A 195 -0.43 23.43 -5.51
N VAL A 196 -1.69 23.52 -5.08
CA VAL A 196 -2.27 24.77 -4.59
C VAL A 196 -1.75 25.13 -3.20
N LEU A 197 -1.49 24.13 -2.34
CA LEU A 197 -1.00 24.33 -0.98
C LEU A 197 0.50 24.55 -0.86
N THR A 198 1.28 24.22 -1.90
CA THR A 198 2.76 24.25 -1.90
C THR A 198 3.34 25.58 -1.42
N HIS A 199 2.69 26.71 -1.75
CA HIS A 199 3.13 28.07 -1.36
C HIS A 199 2.50 28.59 -0.07
N ARG A 200 1.55 27.86 0.52
CA ARG A 200 0.79 28.28 1.71
C ARG A 200 1.22 27.55 2.98
N LEU A 201 1.62 26.29 2.86
CA LEU A 201 1.98 25.42 3.98
C LEU A 201 3.27 24.64 3.69
N PRO A 202 4.07 24.31 4.72
CA PRO A 202 5.22 23.42 4.58
C PRO A 202 4.75 21.97 4.37
N LEU A 203 4.62 21.56 3.12
CA LEU A 203 4.17 20.21 2.76
C LEU A 203 5.34 19.24 2.76
N TRP A 204 5.19 18.11 3.42
CA TRP A 204 6.22 17.09 3.55
C TRP A 204 6.55 16.44 2.21
N LYS A 205 7.84 16.35 1.90
CA LYS A 205 8.35 15.77 0.65
C LYS A 205 9.30 14.61 0.98
N PRO A 206 8.79 13.38 1.14
CA PRO A 206 9.63 12.22 1.46
C PRO A 206 10.31 11.58 0.23
N GLY A 207 10.28 12.22 -0.95
CA GLY A 207 10.80 11.65 -2.20
C GLY A 207 9.87 10.62 -2.87
N GLY A 208 8.64 10.43 -2.35
CA GLY A 208 7.66 9.50 -2.90
C GLY A 208 6.26 9.78 -2.37
N ASN A 209 5.33 8.84 -2.61
CA ASN A 209 3.94 8.98 -2.14
C ASN A 209 3.90 9.05 -0.61
N VAL A 210 3.29 10.10 -0.05
CA VAL A 210 3.18 10.31 1.41
C VAL A 210 2.33 9.24 2.11
N GLN A 211 1.38 8.61 1.39
CA GLN A 211 0.48 7.60 1.95
C GLN A 211 1.22 6.34 2.40
N GLN A 212 2.33 6.02 1.74
CA GLN A 212 3.16 4.89 2.15
C GLN A 212 3.74 5.07 3.56
N PHE A 213 3.66 6.27 4.16
CA PHE A 213 4.25 6.63 5.45
C PHE A 213 3.21 7.06 6.51
N THR A 214 1.92 6.75 6.33
CA THR A 214 0.86 7.08 7.31
C THR A 214 1.20 6.63 8.74
N ALA A 215 1.81 5.45 8.89
CA ALA A 215 2.25 4.92 10.18
C ALA A 215 3.33 5.79 10.87
N LEU A 216 4.05 6.64 10.13
CA LEU A 216 5.07 7.53 10.67
C LEU A 216 4.53 8.90 11.11
N PHE A 217 3.32 9.30 10.70
CA PHE A 217 2.81 10.65 10.93
C PHE A 217 2.79 11.03 12.41
N GLY A 218 2.29 10.14 13.28
CA GLY A 218 2.27 10.38 14.73
C GLY A 218 3.67 10.47 15.35
N SER A 219 4.60 9.63 14.90
CA SER A 219 5.98 9.57 15.42
C SER A 219 6.82 10.76 14.97
N LEU A 220 6.62 11.25 13.74
CA LEU A 220 7.33 12.39 13.16
C LEU A 220 6.65 13.74 13.42
N HIS A 221 5.47 13.74 14.06
CA HIS A 221 4.64 14.91 14.33
C HIS A 221 4.25 15.65 13.03
N ILE A 222 3.75 14.88 12.06
CA ILE A 222 3.24 15.36 10.78
C ILE A 222 1.72 15.36 10.86
N THR A 223 1.09 16.47 10.50
CA THR A 223 -0.37 16.60 10.47
C THR A 223 -0.87 16.17 9.08
N PRO A 224 -1.64 15.07 8.96
CA PRO A 224 -2.25 14.72 7.69
C PRO A 224 -3.36 15.72 7.36
N LEU A 225 -3.32 16.29 6.16
CA LEU A 225 -4.42 17.04 5.58
C LEU A 225 -5.21 16.10 4.69
N ASP A 226 -6.21 15.45 5.28
CA ASP A 226 -7.06 14.53 4.55
C ASP A 226 -8.17 15.30 3.82
N VAL A 227 -8.10 15.24 2.49
CA VAL A 227 -9.10 15.86 1.61
C VAL A 227 -10.46 15.20 1.81
N ALA A 228 -10.52 13.89 2.11
CA ALA A 228 -11.78 13.17 2.30
C ALA A 228 -12.62 13.68 3.49
N GLY A 229 -11.98 14.32 4.48
CA GLY A 229 -12.64 14.95 5.63
C GLY A 229 -12.93 16.44 5.45
N ALA A 230 -12.62 17.03 4.30
CA ALA A 230 -12.79 18.45 4.06
C ALA A 230 -14.27 18.85 4.05
N GLN A 231 -14.55 20.07 4.55
CA GLN A 231 -15.91 20.61 4.53
C GLN A 231 -16.21 21.25 3.17
N VAL A 232 -17.38 20.96 2.61
CA VAL A 232 -17.81 21.59 1.35
C VAL A 232 -18.30 23.02 1.61
N THR A 233 -17.81 23.97 0.80
CA THR A 233 -18.21 25.38 0.81
C THR A 233 -18.53 25.87 -0.61
N TYR A 234 -19.18 27.04 -0.73
CA TYR A 234 -19.71 27.55 -2.01
C TYR A 234 -19.13 28.92 -2.43
N THR A 235 -18.48 29.64 -1.52
CA THR A 235 -17.89 30.96 -1.77
C THR A 235 -16.65 31.19 -0.92
N PRO A 236 -15.64 31.91 -1.43
CA PRO A 236 -14.49 32.32 -0.61
C PRO A 236 -14.95 33.23 0.53
N GLY A 237 -14.70 32.88 1.80
CA GLY A 237 -14.92 33.76 2.95
C GLY A 237 -15.93 33.31 4.02
N GLY A 238 -16.55 32.13 3.87
CA GLY A 238 -17.22 31.44 4.98
C GLY A 238 -18.68 31.82 5.33
N THR A 239 -19.46 30.74 5.51
CA THR A 239 -20.71 30.59 6.27
C THR A 239 -21.79 31.66 6.07
N ASP A 240 -22.49 31.58 4.95
CA ASP A 240 -23.82 32.17 4.84
C ASP A 240 -24.88 31.08 5.04
N THR A 241 -25.87 31.34 5.89
CA THR A 241 -27.02 30.44 6.14
C THR A 241 -27.84 30.18 4.87
N ALA A 242 -27.63 30.97 3.81
CA ALA A 242 -28.12 30.72 2.46
C ALA A 242 -27.48 29.49 1.78
N GLY A 243 -26.32 29.03 2.24
CA GLY A 243 -25.55 27.92 1.65
C GLY A 243 -26.16 26.53 1.88
N GLU A 244 -26.87 26.31 2.99
CA GLU A 244 -27.55 25.01 3.21
C GLU A 244 -28.65 24.77 2.19
N ALA A 245 -29.38 25.80 1.76
CA ALA A 245 -30.42 25.66 0.73
C ALA A 245 -29.83 25.27 -0.64
N VAL A 246 -28.61 25.72 -0.95
CA VAL A 246 -27.90 25.36 -2.20
C VAL A 246 -27.29 23.95 -2.09
N LEU A 247 -26.73 23.59 -0.93
CA LEU A 247 -26.25 22.23 -0.65
C LEU A 247 -27.38 21.21 -0.61
N ASN A 248 -28.59 21.62 -0.20
CA ASN A 248 -29.82 20.83 -0.16
C ASN A 248 -30.66 20.92 -1.45
N ARG A 249 -30.09 21.45 -2.54
CA ARG A 249 -30.73 21.34 -3.86
C ARG A 249 -31.00 19.87 -4.18
N SER A 250 -32.12 19.59 -4.83
CA SER A 250 -32.52 18.23 -5.20
C SER A 250 -31.42 17.50 -5.96
N ALA A 251 -31.20 16.24 -5.61
CA ALA A 251 -30.28 15.37 -6.32
C ALA A 251 -30.67 15.22 -7.79
N ASP A 252 -29.66 15.15 -8.65
CA ASP A 252 -29.88 14.88 -10.06
C ASP A 252 -30.06 13.37 -10.22
N ALA A 253 -31.29 12.94 -10.52
CA ALA A 253 -31.64 11.54 -10.61
C ALA A 253 -30.88 10.82 -11.75
N GLU A 254 -30.71 11.48 -12.90
CA GLU A 254 -30.03 10.90 -14.05
C GLU A 254 -28.54 10.69 -13.74
N LEU A 255 -27.87 11.72 -13.19
CA LEU A 255 -26.47 11.62 -12.80
C LEU A 255 -26.24 10.64 -11.66
N THR A 256 -27.20 10.50 -10.74
CA THR A 256 -27.13 9.52 -9.65
C THR A 256 -27.20 8.08 -10.19
N GLU A 257 -28.07 7.81 -11.16
CA GLU A 257 -28.13 6.51 -11.82
C GLU A 257 -26.88 6.22 -12.67
N GLU A 258 -26.37 7.21 -13.39
CA GLU A 258 -25.10 7.11 -14.14
C GLU A 258 -23.91 6.81 -13.23
N PHE A 259 -23.79 7.56 -12.14
CA PHE A 259 -22.75 7.33 -11.14
C PHE A 259 -22.85 5.94 -10.53
N ARG A 260 -24.05 5.46 -10.19
CA ARG A 260 -24.25 4.12 -9.64
C ARG A 260 -23.82 3.03 -10.61
N ARG A 261 -24.15 3.18 -11.90
CA ARG A 261 -23.68 2.26 -12.95
C ARG A 261 -22.16 2.32 -13.09
N GLY A 262 -21.57 3.51 -13.04
CA GLY A 262 -20.12 3.71 -13.02
C GLY A 262 -19.42 3.02 -11.86
N VAL A 263 -19.98 3.08 -10.65
CA VAL A 263 -19.43 2.40 -9.47
C VAL A 263 -19.46 0.88 -9.64
N ALA A 264 -20.55 0.33 -10.20
CA ALA A 264 -20.64 -1.10 -10.48
C ALA A 264 -19.64 -1.57 -11.55
N ALA A 265 -19.44 -0.76 -12.59
CA ALA A 265 -18.44 -1.03 -13.63
C ALA A 265 -17.01 -0.91 -13.10
N LEU A 266 -16.72 0.09 -12.26
CA LEU A 266 -15.43 0.22 -11.57
C LEU A 266 -15.16 -0.99 -10.68
N GLN A 267 -16.17 -1.48 -9.96
CA GLN A 267 -16.04 -2.67 -9.13
C GLN A 267 -15.72 -3.91 -9.98
N ASP A 268 -16.43 -4.13 -11.09
CA ASP A 268 -16.16 -5.26 -12.00
C ASP A 268 -14.75 -5.17 -12.60
N LEU A 269 -14.32 -3.98 -13.02
CA LEU A 269 -12.99 -3.74 -13.56
C LEU A 269 -11.89 -4.06 -12.52
N LEU A 270 -12.02 -3.54 -11.30
CA LEU A 270 -11.06 -3.81 -10.23
C LEU A 270 -11.07 -5.29 -9.82
N VAL A 271 -12.21 -5.98 -9.80
CA VAL A 271 -12.24 -7.41 -9.49
C VAL A 271 -11.49 -8.24 -10.55
N ARG A 272 -11.52 -7.82 -11.82
CA ARG A 272 -10.82 -8.50 -12.92
C ARG A 272 -9.31 -8.25 -12.91
N ASP A 273 -8.93 -6.98 -12.75
CA ASP A 273 -7.56 -6.55 -12.98
C ASP A 273 -6.75 -6.40 -11.67
N GLU A 274 -7.41 -6.01 -10.57
CA GLU A 274 -6.78 -5.69 -9.28
C GLU A 274 -7.62 -6.20 -8.07
N PRO A 275 -7.77 -7.53 -7.91
CA PRO A 275 -8.69 -8.10 -6.92
C PRO A 275 -8.33 -7.73 -5.47
N GLU A 276 -7.04 -7.51 -5.16
CA GLU A 276 -6.59 -7.06 -3.84
C GLU A 276 -7.14 -5.68 -3.48
N THR A 277 -7.11 -4.72 -4.41
CA THR A 277 -7.67 -3.37 -4.25
C THR A 277 -9.19 -3.42 -4.08
N ALA A 278 -9.86 -4.26 -4.86
CA ALA A 278 -11.31 -4.46 -4.77
C ALA A 278 -11.73 -5.04 -3.41
N ASP A 279 -10.99 -6.02 -2.89
CA ASP A 279 -11.25 -6.69 -1.61
C ASP A 279 -10.93 -5.84 -0.38
N ALA A 280 -9.92 -4.97 -0.49
CA ALA A 280 -9.53 -4.04 0.56
C ALA A 280 -10.59 -2.96 0.81
N PHE A 281 -11.34 -2.55 -0.22
CA PHE A 281 -12.39 -1.56 -0.08
C PHE A 281 -13.72 -2.18 0.35
N THR A 282 -14.19 -1.84 1.55
CA THR A 282 -15.44 -2.37 2.12
C THR A 282 -16.65 -1.47 1.89
N GLY A 283 -16.46 -0.30 1.28
CA GLY A 283 -17.46 0.76 1.16
C GLY A 283 -18.29 0.74 -0.13
N TRP A 284 -18.29 -0.34 -0.92
CA TRP A 284 -18.94 -0.38 -2.24
C TRP A 284 -20.42 -0.06 -2.22
N THR A 285 -21.18 -0.64 -1.28
CA THR A 285 -22.62 -0.40 -1.12
C THR A 285 -22.92 1.04 -0.72
N TRP A 286 -22.07 1.62 0.13
CA TRP A 286 -22.15 3.02 0.53
C TRP A 286 -21.86 3.94 -0.67
N LEU A 287 -20.79 3.66 -1.42
CA LEU A 287 -20.39 4.44 -2.58
C LEU A 287 -21.48 4.44 -3.66
N ALA A 288 -22.07 3.28 -3.97
CA ALA A 288 -23.18 3.16 -4.92
C ALA A 288 -24.48 3.84 -4.45
N GLY A 289 -24.61 4.08 -3.14
CA GLY A 289 -25.76 4.73 -2.52
C GLY A 289 -25.63 6.24 -2.36
N LEU A 290 -24.58 6.87 -2.90
CA LEU A 290 -24.41 8.32 -2.84
C LEU A 290 -25.38 9.02 -3.81
N GLU A 291 -25.96 10.13 -3.35
CA GLU A 291 -26.70 11.06 -4.21
C GLU A 291 -25.73 11.98 -4.95
N VAL A 292 -25.95 12.25 -6.24
CA VAL A 292 -25.11 13.15 -7.01
C VAL A 292 -25.77 14.52 -7.14
N ARG A 293 -25.01 15.58 -6.83
CA ARG A 293 -25.47 16.97 -6.88
C ARG A 293 -24.50 17.86 -7.65
N LEU A 294 -25.05 18.68 -8.54
CA LEU A 294 -24.29 19.69 -9.27
C LEU A 294 -24.20 20.99 -8.45
N LEU A 295 -22.97 21.39 -8.16
CA LEU A 295 -22.63 22.58 -7.40
C LEU A 295 -21.58 23.41 -8.18
N PRO A 296 -22.00 24.26 -9.12
CA PRO A 296 -21.09 25.15 -9.84
C PRO A 296 -20.35 26.06 -8.84
N GLY A 297 -19.01 26.06 -8.87
CA GLY A 297 -18.20 26.77 -7.88
C GLY A 297 -17.94 25.97 -6.60
N LEU A 298 -17.92 24.64 -6.68
CA LEU A 298 -17.54 23.74 -5.59
C LEU A 298 -16.18 24.11 -4.99
N MET A 299 -16.18 24.39 -3.69
CA MET A 299 -14.98 24.64 -2.90
C MET A 299 -14.92 23.63 -1.74
N ILE A 300 -13.71 23.28 -1.32
CA ILE A 300 -13.46 22.58 -0.06
C ILE A 300 -12.71 23.49 0.90
N ARG A 301 -13.05 23.38 2.17
CA ARG A 301 -12.36 24.03 3.27
C ARG A 301 -11.57 22.97 4.05
N LEU A 302 -10.26 23.14 4.04
CA LEU A 302 -9.32 22.38 4.85
C LEU A 302 -8.99 23.18 6.10
N ASP A 303 -9.07 22.52 7.26
CA ASP A 303 -8.63 23.10 8.52
C ASP A 303 -7.28 22.48 8.93
N PRO A 304 -6.16 23.17 8.67
CA PRO A 304 -4.83 22.72 9.12
C PRO A 304 -4.62 22.77 10.65
N GLY A 305 -5.59 23.25 11.42
CA GLY A 305 -5.57 23.33 12.88
C GLY A 305 -5.38 24.75 13.41
N ALA A 306 -5.48 24.91 14.73
CA ALA A 306 -5.64 26.21 15.41
C ALA A 306 -4.55 27.26 15.14
N ALA A 307 -3.37 26.87 14.64
CA ALA A 307 -2.26 27.77 14.33
C ALA A 307 -2.31 28.37 12.92
N HIS A 308 -3.19 27.86 12.06
CA HIS A 308 -3.27 28.25 10.65
C HIS A 308 -4.72 28.59 10.27
N ALA A 309 -4.90 29.61 9.43
CA ALA A 309 -6.22 29.95 8.94
C ALA A 309 -6.78 28.80 8.06
N PRO A 310 -8.10 28.55 8.11
CA PRO A 310 -8.75 27.61 7.20
C PRO A 310 -8.44 27.97 5.75
N ILE A 311 -8.19 26.95 4.93
CA ILE A 311 -7.81 27.13 3.53
C ILE A 311 -8.95 26.65 2.65
N GLU A 312 -9.45 27.54 1.81
CA GLU A 312 -10.49 27.23 0.82
C GLU A 312 -9.86 27.02 -0.56
N LEU A 313 -10.26 25.93 -1.22
CA LEU A 313 -9.70 25.48 -2.50
C LEU A 313 -10.83 25.04 -3.46
N PRO A 314 -10.77 25.44 -4.75
CA PRO A 314 -11.70 24.91 -5.74
C PRO A 314 -11.37 23.46 -6.06
N VAL A 315 -12.42 22.63 -6.21
CA VAL A 315 -12.28 21.23 -6.64
C VAL A 315 -13.38 20.86 -7.63
N ASP A 316 -13.06 19.92 -8.53
CA ASP A 316 -13.99 19.48 -9.57
C ASP A 316 -15.06 18.51 -9.02
N ALA A 317 -14.72 17.73 -7.98
CA ALA A 317 -15.64 16.83 -7.29
C ALA A 317 -15.22 16.62 -5.84
N HIS A 318 -16.19 16.35 -4.96
CA HIS A 318 -15.94 16.00 -3.55
C HIS A 318 -17.05 15.13 -2.98
N ILE A 319 -16.71 14.14 -2.15
CA ILE A 319 -17.67 13.30 -1.45
C ILE A 319 -17.80 13.77 -0.01
N ASP A 320 -19.00 14.22 0.35
CA ASP A 320 -19.35 14.53 1.73
C ASP A 320 -19.99 13.30 2.38
N ARG A 321 -19.21 12.60 3.20
CA ARG A 321 -19.67 11.41 3.92
C ARG A 321 -20.77 11.72 4.94
N GLY A 322 -20.80 12.92 5.52
CA GLY A 322 -21.82 13.33 6.48
C GLY A 322 -23.19 13.51 5.83
N ARG A 323 -23.21 13.96 4.56
CA ARG A 323 -24.43 14.14 3.75
C ARG A 323 -24.73 12.97 2.83
N ASN A 324 -23.85 11.97 2.76
CA ASN A 324 -23.95 10.85 1.83
C ASN A 324 -24.16 11.33 0.37
N THR A 325 -23.44 12.38 -0.03
CA THR A 325 -23.63 13.07 -1.31
C THR A 325 -22.29 13.28 -2.02
N LEU A 326 -22.25 13.04 -3.32
CA LEU A 326 -21.18 13.45 -4.23
C LEU A 326 -21.54 14.81 -4.84
N PHE A 327 -20.70 15.81 -4.59
CA PHE A 327 -20.81 17.12 -5.23
C PHE A 327 -19.90 17.19 -6.45
N LEU A 328 -20.42 17.72 -7.56
CA LEU A 328 -19.69 17.92 -8.82
C LEU A 328 -19.75 19.39 -9.24
N ALA A 329 -18.61 19.96 -9.66
CA ALA A 329 -18.55 21.31 -10.20
C ALA A 329 -19.23 21.42 -11.59
N SER A 330 -19.21 20.34 -12.37
CA SER A 330 -19.83 20.24 -13.70
C SER A 330 -20.21 18.79 -14.01
N ASN A 331 -21.08 18.57 -15.01
CA ASN A 331 -21.41 17.20 -15.45
C ASN A 331 -20.17 16.46 -15.96
N ALA A 332 -19.30 17.13 -16.71
CA ALA A 332 -18.06 16.54 -17.21
C ALA A 332 -17.15 16.01 -16.08
N ALA A 333 -17.18 16.61 -14.90
CA ALA A 333 -16.37 16.18 -13.76
C ALA A 333 -16.69 14.74 -13.30
N LEU A 334 -17.88 14.20 -13.60
CA LEU A 334 -18.28 12.83 -13.28
C LEU A 334 -17.38 11.80 -13.95
N THR A 335 -16.98 12.02 -15.20
CA THR A 335 -16.27 11.02 -16.01
C THR A 335 -14.76 11.14 -15.91
N THR A 336 -14.28 12.28 -15.44
CA THR A 336 -12.84 12.57 -15.40
C THR A 336 -12.14 11.94 -14.21
N LYS A 337 -10.86 11.61 -14.40
CA LYS A 337 -9.95 11.27 -13.30
C LYS A 337 -9.84 12.42 -12.30
N ALA A 338 -9.67 13.66 -12.76
CA ALA A 338 -9.42 14.81 -11.90
C ALA A 338 -10.62 15.16 -11.00
N GLY A 339 -11.85 14.99 -11.49
CA GLY A 339 -13.09 15.13 -10.72
C GLY A 339 -13.42 13.89 -9.90
N ALA A 340 -14.46 13.16 -10.29
CA ALA A 340 -15.01 12.07 -9.49
C ALA A 340 -14.00 10.95 -9.23
N GLY A 341 -13.07 10.67 -10.16
CA GLY A 341 -12.01 9.68 -9.94
C GLY A 341 -11.15 9.96 -8.72
N THR A 342 -10.69 11.21 -8.55
CA THR A 342 -9.91 11.64 -7.38
C THR A 342 -10.75 11.62 -6.10
N ALA A 343 -12.02 12.06 -6.17
CA ALA A 343 -12.92 12.06 -5.03
C ALA A 343 -13.22 10.64 -4.51
N ILE A 344 -13.47 9.68 -5.41
CA ILE A 344 -13.62 8.25 -5.06
C ILE A 344 -12.32 7.70 -4.48
N ALA A 345 -11.21 7.94 -5.19
CA ALA A 345 -9.89 7.46 -4.80
C ALA A 345 -9.45 7.95 -3.41
N ALA A 346 -9.90 9.13 -2.97
CA ALA A 346 -9.59 9.66 -1.64
C ALA A 346 -10.06 8.74 -0.50
N HIS A 347 -11.07 7.90 -0.72
CA HIS A 347 -11.59 6.95 0.27
C HIS A 347 -10.87 5.59 0.27
N PHE A 348 -9.97 5.33 -0.67
CA PHE A 348 -9.14 4.13 -0.68
C PHE A 348 -7.91 4.33 0.20
N ALA A 349 -7.55 3.32 1.00
CA ALA A 349 -6.40 3.39 1.89
C ALA A 349 -5.07 3.34 1.11
N GLU A 350 -5.03 2.54 0.04
CA GLU A 350 -3.86 2.32 -0.80
C GLU A 350 -4.22 2.55 -2.28
N GLU A 351 -3.20 2.78 -3.11
CA GLU A 351 -3.31 2.85 -4.58
C GLU A 351 -4.33 3.84 -5.18
N ARG A 352 -4.67 4.92 -4.46
CA ARG A 352 -5.60 5.99 -4.88
C ARG A 352 -5.42 6.45 -6.33
N SER A 353 -4.17 6.65 -6.76
CA SER A 353 -3.90 7.09 -8.13
C SER A 353 -4.38 6.08 -9.17
N ARG A 354 -4.24 4.77 -8.94
CA ARG A 354 -4.70 3.72 -9.86
C ARG A 354 -6.22 3.69 -9.94
N VAL A 355 -6.91 3.67 -8.79
CA VAL A 355 -8.38 3.74 -8.73
C VAL A 355 -8.93 4.94 -9.51
N GLY A 356 -8.27 6.10 -9.41
CA GLY A 356 -8.66 7.28 -10.19
C GLY A 356 -8.48 7.13 -11.71
N HIS A 357 -7.49 6.36 -12.18
CA HIS A 357 -7.35 6.02 -13.60
C HIS A 357 -8.42 5.00 -14.01
N SER A 358 -8.59 3.92 -13.24
CA SER A 358 -9.61 2.89 -13.50
C SER A 358 -11.01 3.51 -13.59
N TRP A 359 -11.30 4.52 -12.77
CA TRP A 359 -12.56 5.28 -12.88
C TRP A 359 -12.72 5.97 -14.24
N ARG A 360 -11.69 6.65 -14.73
CA ARG A 360 -11.72 7.29 -16.06
C ARG A 360 -11.86 6.24 -17.16
N ASP A 361 -11.16 5.12 -17.03
CA ASP A 361 -11.16 4.05 -18.03
C ASP A 361 -12.56 3.42 -18.17
N VAL A 362 -13.36 3.33 -17.09
CA VAL A 362 -14.79 2.94 -17.14
C VAL A 362 -15.60 3.76 -18.15
N TRP A 363 -15.32 5.06 -18.27
CA TRP A 363 -16.04 5.95 -19.17
C TRP A 363 -15.41 6.01 -20.56
N GLU A 364 -14.08 6.01 -20.66
CA GLU A 364 -13.36 6.04 -21.95
C GLU A 364 -13.54 4.74 -22.75
N GLU A 365 -13.67 3.59 -22.07
CA GLU A 365 -13.88 2.29 -22.71
C GLU A 365 -15.37 1.92 -22.89
N HIS A 366 -16.29 2.86 -22.59
CA HIS A 366 -17.75 2.64 -22.68
C HIS A 366 -18.24 1.39 -21.91
N LEU A 367 -17.61 1.05 -20.78
CA LEU A 367 -17.95 -0.15 -20.01
C LEU A 367 -19.37 -0.12 -19.44
N LEU A 368 -20.03 1.04 -19.47
CA LEU A 368 -21.43 1.25 -19.11
C LEU A 368 -22.43 0.71 -20.14
N GLU A 369 -22.01 0.58 -21.39
CA GLU A 369 -22.82 0.12 -22.52
C GLU A 369 -22.57 -1.36 -22.85
N ALA A 370 -21.63 -2.01 -22.15
CA ALA A 370 -21.39 -3.44 -22.24
C ALA A 370 -22.54 -4.21 -21.56
N GLU A 371 -23.71 -4.19 -22.19
CA GLU A 371 -24.88 -4.96 -21.79
C GLU A 371 -24.50 -6.43 -21.57
N SER A 372 -24.85 -6.95 -20.39
CA SER A 372 -24.91 -8.39 -20.10
C SER A 372 -23.59 -9.12 -19.86
N ARG A 373 -22.61 -8.52 -19.16
CA ARG A 373 -21.68 -9.33 -18.36
C ARG A 373 -22.13 -9.31 -16.91
N ILE A 374 -22.31 -10.51 -16.35
CA ILE A 374 -22.55 -10.71 -14.92
C ILE A 374 -21.49 -9.90 -14.17
N THR A 375 -21.93 -8.90 -13.41
CA THR A 375 -21.04 -8.08 -12.56
C THR A 375 -20.32 -9.04 -11.61
N LEU A 376 -19.01 -9.20 -11.80
CA LEU A 376 -18.21 -10.09 -10.98
C LEU A 376 -17.95 -9.38 -9.65
N THR A 377 -18.54 -9.90 -8.58
CA THR A 377 -18.17 -9.57 -7.21
C THR A 377 -17.10 -10.55 -6.74
N SER A 378 -16.04 -10.05 -6.10
CA SER A 378 -15.00 -10.92 -5.51
C SER A 378 -15.61 -11.92 -4.51
N SER A 379 -15.01 -13.11 -4.41
CA SER A 379 -15.43 -14.15 -3.45
C SER A 379 -15.37 -13.67 -2.00
N GLY A 380 -14.37 -12.84 -1.66
CA GLY A 380 -14.25 -12.23 -0.34
C GLY A 380 -15.40 -11.27 -0.03
N GLN A 381 -15.91 -10.58 -1.05
CA GLN A 381 -17.07 -9.68 -0.92
C GLN A 381 -18.39 -10.46 -0.87
N GLN A 382 -18.55 -11.51 -1.66
CA GLN A 382 -19.72 -12.41 -1.60
C GLN A 382 -19.87 -13.04 -0.21
N ASP A 383 -18.78 -13.54 0.37
CA ASP A 383 -18.77 -14.10 1.72
C ASP A 383 -19.16 -13.06 2.79
N ARG A 384 -18.75 -11.80 2.61
CA ARG A 384 -19.12 -10.70 3.52
C ARG A 384 -20.57 -10.31 3.39
N GLU A 385 -21.10 -10.20 2.17
CA GLU A 385 -22.52 -9.90 1.93
C GLU A 385 -23.42 -11.01 2.49
N VAL A 386 -23.02 -12.28 2.33
CA VAL A 386 -23.71 -13.43 2.94
C VAL A 386 -23.69 -13.34 4.47
N ARG A 387 -22.55 -13.00 5.08
CA ARG A 387 -22.45 -12.79 6.54
C ARG A 387 -23.34 -11.64 7.02
N GLN A 388 -23.33 -10.50 6.33
CA GLN A 388 -24.17 -9.34 6.69
C GLN A 388 -25.66 -9.66 6.59
N ARG A 389 -26.09 -10.38 5.55
CA ARG A 389 -27.47 -10.87 5.41
C ARG A 389 -27.85 -11.81 6.55
N LEU A 390 -26.96 -12.72 6.92
CA LEU A 390 -27.18 -13.65 8.03
C LEU A 390 -27.30 -12.93 9.37
N ASP A 391 -26.46 -11.93 9.63
CA ASP A 391 -26.50 -11.11 10.86
C ASP A 391 -27.78 -10.28 10.97
N GLU A 392 -28.27 -9.74 9.86
CA GLU A 392 -29.54 -9.00 9.82
C GLU A 392 -30.75 -9.94 10.03
N GLU A 393 -30.73 -11.13 9.45
CA GLU A 393 -31.74 -12.18 9.69
C GLU A 393 -31.78 -12.59 11.17
N LEU A 394 -30.62 -12.74 11.80
CA LEU A 394 -30.49 -13.03 13.23
C LEU A 394 -31.01 -11.88 14.10
N ARG A 395 -30.72 -10.62 13.76
CA ARG A 395 -31.29 -9.44 14.44
C ARG A 395 -32.81 -9.41 14.34
N ARG A 396 -33.39 -9.65 13.16
CA ARG A 396 -34.85 -9.68 12.96
C ARG A 396 -35.51 -10.78 13.77
N ARG A 397 -34.89 -11.96 13.89
CA ARG A 397 -35.39 -13.06 14.73
C ARG A 397 -35.35 -12.70 16.21
N ALA A 398 -34.25 -12.11 16.69
CA ALA A 398 -34.14 -11.65 18.08
C ALA A 398 -35.19 -10.60 18.43
N GLN A 399 -35.45 -9.64 17.53
CA GLN A 399 -36.50 -8.61 17.70
C GLN A 399 -37.92 -9.21 17.71
N ARG A 400 -38.18 -10.25 16.91
CA ARG A 400 -39.46 -10.98 16.93
C ARG A 400 -39.63 -11.81 18.20
N SER A 401 -38.56 -12.39 18.73
CA SER A 401 -38.58 -13.14 19.99
C SER A 401 -38.81 -12.24 21.23
N SER A 402 -38.47 -10.95 21.17
CA SER A 402 -38.76 -9.98 22.23
C SER A 402 -40.17 -9.40 22.22
N ALA A 403 -41.00 -9.70 21.21
CA ALA A 403 -42.31 -9.07 20.99
C ALA A 403 -43.52 -9.95 21.36
N SER A 404 -43.36 -10.98 22.21
CA SER A 404 -44.49 -11.73 22.78
C SER A 404 -44.84 -11.22 24.19
N PRO A 405 -45.98 -10.53 24.41
CA PRO A 405 -46.48 -10.25 25.74
C PRO A 405 -47.30 -11.45 26.24
N VAL A 406 -46.89 -12.04 27.36
CA VAL A 406 -47.68 -13.02 28.12
C VAL A 406 -48.85 -12.28 28.77
N PRO A 407 -50.13 -12.69 28.59
CA PRO A 407 -51.24 -12.08 29.32
C PRO A 407 -51.30 -12.68 30.73
N ASN A 408 -51.07 -11.83 31.73
CA ASN A 408 -51.17 -12.14 33.14
C ASN A 408 -52.60 -11.80 33.61
N GLY A 409 -53.45 -12.81 33.84
CA GLY A 409 -54.79 -12.66 34.39
C GLY A 409 -54.87 -13.19 35.82
N LYS A 410 -55.11 -12.31 36.80
CA LYS A 410 -55.26 -12.65 38.23
C LYS A 410 -56.66 -13.24 38.54
N GLN A 411 -56.65 -14.27 39.40
CA GLN A 411 -57.65 -14.84 40.33
C GLN A 411 -58.78 -13.90 40.85
N PRO A 412 -59.95 -14.41 41.37
CA PRO A 412 -59.98 -15.21 42.61
C PRO A 412 -61.15 -16.21 42.92
N ALA A 413 -60.87 -17.07 43.93
CA ALA A 413 -61.73 -17.66 44.99
C ALA A 413 -62.96 -18.56 44.69
N GLN A 414 -62.97 -19.82 45.16
CA GLN A 414 -63.65 -20.29 46.39
C GLN A 414 -63.73 -21.85 46.50
N ARG A 415 -63.25 -22.35 47.64
CA ARG A 415 -63.67 -23.49 48.50
C ARG A 415 -64.67 -24.53 47.95
N GLY A 416 -64.31 -25.83 48.03
CA GLY A 416 -65.28 -26.92 48.27
C GLY A 416 -64.95 -28.32 47.73
N THR A 417 -64.44 -29.19 48.62
CA THR A 417 -64.73 -30.65 48.76
C THR A 417 -64.81 -31.59 47.55
N GLY A 418 -64.03 -32.70 47.62
CA GLY A 418 -64.49 -34.00 47.11
C GLY A 418 -63.44 -34.87 46.39
N THR A 419 -62.76 -35.73 47.16
CA THR A 419 -62.47 -37.16 46.91
C THR A 419 -62.03 -37.63 45.50
N GLY A 420 -60.83 -38.25 45.41
CA GLY A 420 -60.22 -38.88 44.20
C GLY A 420 -60.87 -40.19 43.73
N PRO A 421 -60.17 -41.19 43.13
CA PRO A 421 -58.74 -41.36 42.78
C PRO A 421 -58.56 -41.65 41.24
N ALA A 422 -57.45 -42.06 40.61
CA ALA A 422 -56.35 -42.94 41.00
C ALA A 422 -55.23 -42.99 39.91
N VAL A 423 -54.01 -43.30 40.36
CA VAL A 423 -52.98 -44.20 39.75
C VAL A 423 -52.08 -43.64 38.63
N VAL A 424 -50.83 -43.25 38.96
CA VAL A 424 -49.52 -43.98 39.03
C VAL A 424 -48.64 -43.69 37.80
N ILE A 425 -47.53 -42.97 38.05
CA ILE A 425 -46.29 -42.94 37.27
C ILE A 425 -45.32 -43.93 37.94
N PRO A 426 -44.35 -44.52 37.21
CA PRO A 426 -42.98 -44.23 37.60
C PRO A 426 -42.02 -44.00 36.43
N SER A 427 -41.03 -43.15 36.71
CA SER A 427 -39.90 -42.70 35.89
C SER A 427 -38.90 -43.81 35.53
N PRO A 428 -37.85 -43.49 34.74
CA PRO A 428 -36.51 -43.74 35.28
C PRO A 428 -35.44 -42.66 34.99
N ARG A 429 -34.39 -42.73 35.83
CA ARG A 429 -33.09 -42.07 35.79
C ARG A 429 -32.07 -42.89 34.96
N GLY A 430 -31.19 -42.18 34.25
CA GLY A 430 -29.71 -42.29 34.34
C GLY A 430 -28.94 -43.43 33.64
N GLY A 431 -27.79 -43.09 33.05
CA GLY A 431 -26.65 -44.03 32.92
C GLY A 431 -25.81 -44.03 31.62
N SER A 432 -24.85 -43.11 31.50
CA SER A 432 -23.40 -43.25 31.18
C SER A 432 -22.79 -44.34 30.23
N VAL A 433 -21.79 -43.87 29.42
CA VAL A 433 -20.49 -44.45 28.94
C VAL A 433 -20.35 -45.11 27.54
N ALA A 434 -19.25 -44.68 26.86
CA ALA A 434 -18.31 -45.35 25.92
C ALA A 434 -18.33 -45.01 24.41
N ALA A 435 -17.16 -44.58 23.91
CA ALA A 435 -16.72 -44.62 22.51
C ALA A 435 -15.98 -45.97 22.22
N PRO A 436 -15.80 -46.42 20.96
CA PRO A 436 -14.70 -45.95 20.08
C PRO A 436 -14.97 -45.97 18.53
N SER A 437 -14.08 -45.37 17.73
CA SER A 437 -13.94 -45.51 16.24
C SER A 437 -13.25 -46.85 15.85
N PRO A 438 -12.90 -47.24 14.57
CA PRO A 438 -12.91 -46.58 13.23
C PRO A 438 -13.27 -47.48 11.99
N ALA A 439 -13.04 -46.97 10.75
CA ALA A 439 -12.73 -47.66 9.45
C ALA A 439 -13.71 -47.48 8.23
N GLY A 440 -13.15 -47.17 7.03
CA GLY A 440 -13.78 -47.30 5.69
C GLY A 440 -13.63 -48.72 5.10
N PRO A 441 -13.62 -49.02 3.77
CA PRO A 441 -13.84 -48.23 2.53
C PRO A 441 -14.90 -48.89 1.57
N GLY A 442 -15.11 -48.38 0.34
CA GLY A 442 -15.83 -49.15 -0.70
C GLY A 442 -16.22 -48.45 -2.00
N SER A 443 -15.53 -48.82 -3.08
CA SER A 443 -15.69 -48.43 -4.49
C SER A 443 -17.03 -48.80 -5.15
N GLY A 444 -17.41 -48.07 -6.21
CA GLY A 444 -18.37 -48.51 -7.22
C GLY A 444 -18.66 -47.47 -8.33
N ALA A 445 -17.90 -47.52 -9.43
CA ALA A 445 -18.31 -47.04 -10.77
C ALA A 445 -18.93 -48.24 -11.55
N PRO A 446 -19.48 -48.17 -12.80
CA PRO A 446 -19.28 -47.12 -13.84
C PRO A 446 -20.46 -46.85 -14.83
N SER A 447 -20.16 -46.04 -15.87
CA SER A 447 -20.80 -45.87 -17.21
C SER A 447 -21.85 -44.75 -17.31
N GLY A 448 -21.85 -43.78 -18.23
CA GLY A 448 -21.07 -43.39 -19.42
C GLY A 448 -21.84 -42.25 -20.14
N PRO A 449 -21.50 -41.85 -21.38
CA PRO A 449 -20.55 -40.81 -21.78
C PRO A 449 -21.21 -39.46 -22.11
N GLN A 450 -20.55 -38.33 -21.83
CA GLN A 450 -20.81 -37.08 -22.57
C GLN A 450 -19.52 -36.33 -22.89
N HIS A 451 -19.51 -35.79 -24.10
CA HIS A 451 -18.38 -35.34 -24.89
C HIS A 451 -17.58 -34.20 -24.28
N SER A 452 -16.25 -34.35 -24.27
CA SER A 452 -15.30 -33.26 -24.03
C SER A 452 -15.18 -32.38 -25.28
N PRO A 453 -15.25 -31.04 -25.18
CA PRO A 453 -14.93 -30.17 -26.30
C PRO A 453 -13.42 -30.11 -26.53
N VAL A 454 -13.03 -30.25 -27.80
CA VAL A 454 -11.66 -30.17 -28.31
C VAL A 454 -11.05 -28.78 -28.01
N PRO A 455 -9.85 -28.69 -27.41
CA PRO A 455 -9.19 -27.40 -27.23
C PRO A 455 -8.73 -26.84 -28.57
N ARG A 456 -9.12 -25.60 -28.88
CA ARG A 456 -8.61 -24.85 -30.03
C ARG A 456 -7.17 -24.41 -29.73
N PRO A 457 -6.21 -24.57 -30.66
CA PRO A 457 -4.83 -24.20 -30.40
C PRO A 457 -4.71 -22.67 -30.27
N LEU A 458 -4.16 -22.23 -29.14
CA LEU A 458 -3.64 -20.89 -28.95
C LEU A 458 -2.45 -20.70 -29.90
N VAL A 459 -2.36 -19.49 -30.44
CA VAL A 459 -1.36 -18.99 -31.41
C VAL A 459 0.04 -19.57 -31.17
N ASP A 460 0.65 -20.06 -32.25
CA ASP A 460 1.97 -20.70 -32.23
C ASP A 460 3.07 -19.70 -31.83
N ALA A 461 3.96 -20.12 -30.92
CA ALA A 461 5.00 -19.28 -30.32
C ALA A 461 6.03 -18.77 -31.36
N SER A 462 6.07 -19.39 -32.53
CA SER A 462 6.85 -18.99 -33.70
C SER A 462 6.47 -17.63 -34.29
N THR A 463 5.31 -17.07 -33.90
CA THR A 463 4.82 -15.76 -34.37
C THR A 463 5.49 -14.57 -33.66
N PHE A 464 6.16 -14.79 -32.51
CA PHE A 464 6.79 -13.73 -31.71
C PHE A 464 8.28 -13.48 -32.05
N ASP A 465 8.92 -14.36 -32.82
CA ASP A 465 10.35 -14.25 -33.17
C ASP A 465 10.61 -13.56 -34.52
N ALA A 466 9.59 -12.97 -35.15
CA ALA A 466 9.78 -12.16 -36.36
C ALA A 466 10.34 -10.77 -36.00
N LEU A 467 11.62 -10.55 -36.31
CA LEU A 467 12.27 -9.23 -36.23
C LEU A 467 11.43 -8.14 -36.93
N PRO A 468 11.33 -6.92 -36.38
CA PRO A 468 10.62 -5.83 -37.02
C PRO A 468 11.30 -5.45 -38.34
N GLY A 469 10.59 -5.67 -39.45
CA GLY A 469 10.97 -5.25 -40.78
C GLY A 469 11.09 -3.73 -40.89
N SER A 470 12.20 -3.32 -41.50
CA SER A 470 12.60 -1.95 -41.87
C SER A 470 11.46 -1.00 -42.24
N ILE A 471 11.36 0.11 -41.49
CA ILE A 471 10.54 1.28 -41.81
C ILE A 471 11.03 1.88 -43.13
N THR A 472 10.23 1.71 -44.19
CA THR A 472 10.52 2.32 -45.50
C THR A 472 10.13 3.79 -45.45
N ARG A 473 11.12 4.66 -45.26
CA ARG A 473 11.02 6.11 -45.48
C ARG A 473 10.62 6.36 -46.94
N THR A 474 9.44 6.93 -47.15
CA THR A 474 8.99 7.38 -48.48
C THR A 474 9.07 8.90 -48.55
N THR A 475 9.88 9.42 -49.47
CA THR A 475 9.79 10.77 -50.07
C THR A 475 10.60 10.74 -51.38
N PRO A 476 10.34 11.59 -52.39
CA PRO A 476 9.12 12.31 -52.80
C PRO A 476 8.80 12.06 -54.31
N PRO A 477 7.84 12.78 -54.92
CA PRO A 477 8.07 13.20 -56.31
C PRO A 477 7.72 14.67 -56.60
N CYS A 478 8.57 15.30 -57.42
CA CYS A 478 8.37 16.59 -58.09
C CYS A 478 8.97 16.44 -59.51
N PRO A 479 8.70 17.32 -60.50
CA PRO A 479 7.53 18.15 -60.84
C PRO A 479 7.10 17.88 -62.33
N PRO A 480 6.42 18.82 -63.03
CA PRO A 480 7.13 19.47 -64.14
C PRO A 480 6.80 20.96 -64.42
N VAL A 481 7.87 21.71 -64.77
CA VAL A 481 8.09 22.70 -65.86
C VAL A 481 6.87 23.50 -66.38
N GLY A 482 6.88 24.85 -66.47
CA GLY A 482 7.92 25.70 -67.08
C GLY A 482 7.73 27.23 -67.00
N SER A 483 8.81 27.88 -67.44
CA SER A 483 9.37 29.24 -67.34
C SER A 483 8.60 30.40 -68.04
N PRO A 484 9.13 31.65 -68.19
CA PRO A 484 10.37 32.29 -67.70
C PRO A 484 10.20 33.73 -67.12
N GLY A 485 11.30 34.31 -66.59
CA GLY A 485 11.40 35.66 -65.97
C GLY A 485 11.21 36.87 -66.90
N PRO A 486 11.56 38.13 -66.51
CA PRO A 486 12.90 38.48 -66.03
C PRO A 486 13.04 39.65 -65.00
N THR A 487 14.25 39.73 -64.41
CA THR A 487 15.09 40.91 -64.08
C THR A 487 14.64 42.10 -63.20
N ALA A 488 15.50 42.32 -62.19
CA ALA A 488 16.21 43.56 -61.80
C ALA A 488 15.47 44.69 -61.05
N GLY A 489 16.13 45.15 -59.98
CA GLY A 489 15.80 46.31 -59.16
C GLY A 489 16.39 46.19 -57.77
#